data_AF-A0A934LLM5-F1
#
_entry.id   AF-A0A934LLM5-F1
#
_cell.length_a   1.000
_cell.length_b   1.000
_cell.length_c   1.000
_cell.angle_alpha   90.00
_cell.angle_beta   90.00
_cell.angle_gamma   90.00
#
_symmetry.space_group_name_H-M   'P 1'
#
loop_
_entity.id
_entity.type
_entity.pdbx_description
1 polymer ?
#
loop_
_entity_poly.entity_id
_entity_poly.type
_entity_poly.pdbx_seq_one_letter_code
_entity_poly.pdbx_strand_id
1 'polypeptide(L)'
;MPRNLRRLLIQFPLGCMILFGVLIARVSHPSDREQALSFNPPACLMPCIFKLIPGETSYQDALAWVDENIPSQHHLGPQKFWIEDESGTQIFVTLRGYEGVRDLTKIELTTYDKGYIITLGQMLDAGYQPMRMYRGRRVGSTIAKFLIVFDGEQRILAVINADGYIADDTPIISLVMLSNTGRNIALADIQTGWGFDYEIFWQGYGSTRKYLNSPIQSLS
;
A
#
# COMPACT_ATOMS: atom_id res chain seq x y z
N MET A 1 68.75 47.63 -19.65
CA MET A 1 69.01 47.23 -21.05
C MET A 1 70.49 47.44 -21.31
N PRO A 2 71.25 46.44 -21.81
CA PRO A 2 71.15 45.89 -23.19
C PRO A 2 70.72 44.41 -23.17
N ARG A 3 69.95 43.81 -24.11
CA ARG A 3 69.91 43.77 -25.59
C ARG A 3 71.10 43.04 -26.25
N ASN A 4 70.89 41.75 -26.56
CA ASN A 4 71.26 40.98 -27.78
C ASN A 4 71.10 39.48 -27.44
N LEU A 5 70.03 38.74 -27.76
CA LEU A 5 69.29 38.49 -29.01
C LEU A 5 70.07 37.57 -29.97
N ARG A 6 69.41 36.45 -30.33
CA ARG A 6 69.72 35.38 -31.33
C ARG A 6 70.15 34.06 -30.68
N ARG A 7 69.56 32.90 -30.95
CA ARG A 7 68.77 32.40 -32.10
C ARG A 7 67.98 31.16 -31.62
N LEU A 8 66.69 31.03 -31.95
CA LEU A 8 66.16 30.10 -32.98
C LEU A 8 66.52 28.65 -32.68
N LEU A 9 65.60 27.73 -32.37
CA LEU A 9 64.57 27.08 -33.22
C LEU A 9 64.39 25.71 -32.48
N ILE A 10 63.25 25.02 -32.34
CA ILE A 10 62.40 24.44 -33.36
C ILE A 10 61.38 23.52 -32.64
N GLN A 11 60.12 23.57 -33.10
CA GLN A 11 59.15 22.46 -33.22
C GLN A 11 58.58 21.73 -31.97
N PHE A 12 57.33 22.11 -31.64
CA PHE A 12 56.18 21.19 -31.42
C PHE A 12 56.09 20.07 -32.49
N PRO A 13 55.30 18.97 -32.36
CA PRO A 13 54.37 18.54 -31.28
C PRO A 13 54.39 16.99 -31.06
N LEU A 14 53.34 16.45 -30.40
CA LEU A 14 52.91 15.04 -30.34
C LEU A 14 53.66 14.08 -29.39
N GLY A 15 53.00 13.76 -28.27
CA GLY A 15 53.39 12.67 -27.37
C GLY A 15 52.32 12.36 -26.33
N CYS A 16 51.15 11.98 -26.82
CA CYS A 16 50.00 11.39 -26.14
C CYS A 16 50.29 10.71 -24.77
N MET A 17 49.93 11.35 -23.66
CA MET A 17 49.38 10.65 -22.50
C MET A 17 48.26 11.50 -21.90
N ILE A 18 47.11 11.28 -22.51
CA ILE A 18 45.81 11.60 -21.96
C ILE A 18 45.63 10.73 -20.71
N LEU A 19 45.96 11.25 -19.52
CA LEU A 19 45.29 10.77 -18.31
C LEU A 19 44.05 11.64 -18.13
N PHE A 20 42.93 11.03 -18.55
CA PHE A 20 41.56 11.45 -18.36
C PHE A 20 41.28 11.71 -16.86
N GLY A 21 41.72 12.86 -16.36
CA GLY A 21 41.26 13.45 -15.11
C GLY A 21 39.88 14.05 -15.32
N VAL A 22 38.93 13.20 -15.69
CA VAL A 22 37.51 13.54 -15.73
C VAL A 22 37.07 13.73 -14.28
N LEU A 23 37.24 14.96 -13.81
CA LEU A 23 36.34 15.57 -12.84
C LEU A 23 34.98 15.67 -13.56
N ILE A 24 34.28 14.54 -13.63
CA ILE A 24 32.82 14.55 -13.62
C ILE A 24 32.49 15.36 -12.37
N ALA A 25 32.08 16.60 -12.60
CA ALA A 25 31.07 17.22 -11.78
C ALA A 25 30.04 16.12 -11.55
N ARG A 26 30.05 15.50 -10.37
CA ARG A 26 28.85 14.86 -9.85
C ARG A 26 27.88 16.03 -9.76
N VAL A 27 27.15 16.25 -10.84
CA VAL A 27 25.74 16.61 -10.77
C VAL A 27 25.22 15.59 -9.78
N SER A 28 25.18 15.99 -8.52
CA SER A 28 24.24 15.50 -7.55
C SER A 28 22.90 15.67 -8.23
N HIS A 29 22.54 14.68 -9.04
CA HIS A 29 21.16 14.38 -9.28
C HIS A 29 20.62 14.27 -7.88
N PRO A 30 19.65 15.10 -7.50
CA PRO A 30 18.86 14.72 -6.36
C PRO A 30 18.32 13.35 -6.76
N SER A 31 18.84 12.29 -6.16
CA SER A 31 17.94 11.24 -5.73
C SER A 31 17.06 11.92 -4.67
N ASP A 32 16.13 12.75 -5.13
CA ASP A 32 14.75 12.55 -4.79
C ASP A 32 14.59 11.05 -5.11
N ARG A 33 14.88 10.09 -4.21
CA ARG A 33 14.03 9.85 -3.06
C ARG A 33 12.61 10.26 -3.48
N GLU A 34 12.15 9.67 -4.58
CA GLU A 34 10.95 8.84 -4.54
C GLU A 34 10.89 8.30 -3.11
N GLN A 35 10.20 9.06 -2.26
CA GLN A 35 9.77 8.54 -0.98
C GLN A 35 8.82 7.44 -1.41
N ALA A 36 9.36 6.24 -1.62
CA ALA A 36 8.61 5.01 -1.53
C ALA A 36 7.83 5.19 -0.23
N LEU A 37 6.51 5.35 -0.38
CA LEU A 37 5.59 5.54 0.72
C LEU A 37 5.61 4.23 1.49
N SER A 38 6.58 4.09 2.39
CA SER A 38 6.80 2.91 3.18
C SER A 38 5.57 2.73 4.07
N PHE A 39 4.77 1.71 3.74
CA PHE A 39 3.69 1.26 4.59
C PHE A 39 4.30 0.47 5.75
N ASN A 40 4.76 1.19 6.76
CA ASN A 40 5.32 0.60 7.96
C ASN A 40 4.53 1.15 9.14
N PRO A 41 3.62 0.38 9.77
CA PRO A 41 2.97 0.85 10.98
C PRO A 41 3.70 0.27 12.21
N PRO A 42 4.75 0.92 12.73
CA PRO A 42 4.99 0.90 14.15
C PRO A 42 4.32 2.16 14.74
N ALA A 43 3.36 1.93 15.65
CA ALA A 43 2.71 2.92 16.52
C ALA A 43 1.68 3.89 15.92
N CYS A 44 1.46 3.95 14.61
CA CYS A 44 0.25 4.58 14.07
C CYS A 44 -0.82 3.51 13.90
N LEU A 45 -1.89 3.62 14.69
CA LEU A 45 -3.18 3.15 14.24
C LEU A 45 -3.37 3.74 12.82
N MET A 46 -3.47 2.95 11.75
CA MET A 46 -4.21 3.33 10.53
C MET A 46 -5.43 4.16 10.96
N PRO A 47 -5.34 5.49 10.83
CA PRO A 47 -5.37 6.18 9.55
C PRO A 47 -4.32 7.31 9.46
N CYS A 48 -3.11 7.03 8.99
CA CYS A 48 -2.15 8.07 8.57
C CYS A 48 -1.53 7.81 7.20
N ILE A 49 -2.02 6.81 6.46
CA ILE A 49 -1.54 6.54 5.11
C ILE A 49 -1.85 7.79 4.27
N PHE A 50 -0.81 8.41 3.73
CA PHE A 50 -0.93 9.64 2.91
C PHE A 50 -1.49 10.87 3.62
N LYS A 51 -1.66 10.85 4.96
CA LYS A 51 -2.45 11.85 5.71
C LYS A 51 -3.91 11.97 5.23
N LEU A 52 -4.42 10.92 4.58
CA LEU A 52 -5.80 10.84 4.12
C LEU A 52 -6.62 10.02 5.12
N ILE A 53 -7.64 10.63 5.70
CA ILE A 53 -8.49 10.01 6.72
C ILE A 53 -9.93 9.98 6.19
N PRO A 54 -10.49 8.80 5.90
CA PRO A 54 -11.88 8.69 5.45
C PRO A 54 -12.86 9.31 6.45
N GLY A 55 -13.73 10.20 5.98
CA GLY A 55 -14.71 10.94 6.80
C GLY A 55 -14.18 12.25 7.40
N GLU A 56 -12.88 12.53 7.25
CA GLU A 56 -12.28 13.81 7.66
C GLU A 56 -11.67 14.55 6.46
N THR A 57 -10.99 13.83 5.56
CA THR A 57 -10.46 14.39 4.31
C THR A 57 -11.55 14.48 3.26
N SER A 58 -11.68 15.64 2.60
CA SER A 58 -12.62 15.74 1.48
C SER A 58 -12.14 14.91 0.29
N TYR A 59 -13.07 14.39 -0.51
CA TYR A 59 -12.69 13.58 -1.67
C TYR A 59 -11.89 14.39 -2.70
N GLN A 60 -12.19 15.69 -2.86
CA GLN A 60 -11.44 16.59 -3.73
C GLN A 60 -10.02 16.83 -3.21
N ASP A 61 -9.85 17.06 -1.91
CA ASP A 61 -8.52 17.23 -1.31
C ASP A 61 -7.68 15.96 -1.44
N ALA A 62 -8.31 14.79 -1.34
CA ALA A 62 -7.63 13.51 -1.54
C ALA A 62 -7.14 13.35 -2.99
N LEU A 63 -7.94 13.75 -3.99
CA LEU A 63 -7.53 13.73 -5.40
C LEU A 63 -6.40 14.73 -5.68
N ALA A 64 -6.51 15.95 -5.15
CA ALA A 64 -5.45 16.95 -5.27
C ALA A 64 -4.13 16.46 -4.65
N TRP A 65 -4.22 15.81 -3.47
CA TRP A 65 -3.05 15.19 -2.85
C TRP A 65 -2.41 14.13 -3.77
N VAL A 66 -3.22 13.29 -4.43
CA VAL A 66 -2.70 12.29 -5.39
C VAL A 66 -1.99 12.98 -6.56
N ASP A 67 -2.60 14.01 -7.14
CA ASP A 67 -2.03 14.75 -8.28
C ASP A 67 -0.69 15.43 -7.92
N GLU A 68 -0.57 15.92 -6.68
CA GLU A 68 0.63 16.60 -6.19
C GLU A 68 1.76 15.65 -5.79
N ASN A 69 1.43 14.45 -5.27
CA ASN A 69 2.40 13.59 -4.58
C ASN A 69 2.68 12.28 -5.31
N ILE A 70 1.79 11.81 -6.18
CA ILE A 70 1.95 10.55 -6.89
C ILE A 70 2.44 10.83 -8.32
N PRO A 71 3.58 10.25 -8.75
CA PRO A 71 4.07 10.40 -10.11
C PRO A 71 3.03 9.98 -11.14
N SER A 72 2.88 10.74 -12.23
CA SER A 72 1.83 10.50 -13.23
C SER A 72 1.89 9.11 -13.86
N GLN A 73 3.07 8.50 -13.96
CA GLN A 73 3.24 7.12 -14.44
C GLN A 73 2.67 6.06 -13.49
N HIS A 74 2.38 6.42 -12.23
CA HIS A 74 1.74 5.55 -11.26
C HIS A 74 0.20 5.68 -11.25
N HIS A 75 -0.35 6.65 -12.00
CA HIS A 75 -1.79 6.86 -12.09
C HIS A 75 -2.43 5.81 -12.99
N LEU A 76 -3.49 5.18 -12.50
CA LEU A 76 -4.32 4.19 -13.23
C LEU A 76 -5.71 4.74 -13.57
N GLY A 77 -5.98 5.97 -13.16
CA GLY A 77 -7.22 6.70 -13.33
C GLY A 77 -7.34 7.79 -12.25
N PRO A 78 -8.38 8.63 -12.29
CA PRO A 78 -8.47 9.80 -11.41
C PRO A 78 -8.39 9.43 -9.91
N GLN A 79 -9.00 8.31 -9.52
CA GLN A 79 -9.05 7.85 -8.13
C GLN A 79 -8.25 6.57 -7.87
N LYS A 80 -7.38 6.18 -8.80
CA LYS A 80 -6.63 4.91 -8.72
C LYS A 80 -5.17 5.14 -9.07
N PHE A 81 -4.30 4.62 -8.25
CA PHE A 81 -2.86 4.70 -8.47
C PHE A 81 -2.18 3.50 -7.82
N TRP A 82 -0.88 3.34 -8.04
CA TRP A 82 -0.09 2.37 -7.30
C TRP A 82 1.11 3.05 -6.62
N ILE A 83 1.58 2.45 -5.55
CA ILE A 83 2.82 2.80 -4.87
C ILE A 83 3.67 1.54 -4.73
N GLU A 84 4.96 1.71 -4.52
CA GLU A 84 5.88 0.61 -4.24
C GLU A 84 6.31 0.69 -2.78
N ASP A 85 6.30 -0.45 -2.08
CA ASP A 85 6.87 -0.54 -0.74
C ASP A 85 8.40 -0.69 -0.77
N GLU A 86 9.04 -0.80 0.39
CA GLU A 86 10.50 -0.97 0.47
C GLU A 86 11.02 -2.27 -0.14
N SER A 87 10.15 -3.27 -0.33
CA SER A 87 10.49 -4.58 -0.89
C SER A 87 10.34 -4.65 -2.42
N GLY A 88 9.82 -3.59 -3.05
CA GLY A 88 9.48 -3.60 -4.47
C GLY A 88 8.07 -4.12 -4.76
N THR A 89 7.24 -4.34 -3.73
CA THR A 89 5.86 -4.81 -3.91
C THR A 89 4.96 -3.65 -4.32
N GLN A 90 4.25 -3.82 -5.43
CA GLN A 90 3.24 -2.86 -5.88
C GLN A 90 1.96 -3.00 -5.04
N ILE A 91 1.56 -1.88 -4.45
CA ILE A 91 0.32 -1.72 -3.71
C ILE A 91 -0.58 -0.76 -4.49
N PHE A 92 -1.70 -1.29 -4.97
CA PHE A 92 -2.71 -0.56 -5.71
C PHE A 92 -3.65 0.12 -4.72
N VAL A 93 -3.79 1.43 -4.85
CA VAL A 93 -4.64 2.27 -4.01
C VAL A 93 -5.84 2.74 -4.82
N THR A 94 -7.04 2.56 -4.28
CA THR A 94 -8.28 3.11 -4.82
C THR A 94 -8.94 4.00 -3.78
N LEU A 95 -9.17 5.26 -4.16
CA LEU A 95 -9.97 6.22 -3.40
C LEU A 95 -11.42 6.15 -3.87
N ARG A 96 -12.37 6.31 -2.95
CA ARG A 96 -13.79 6.52 -3.31
C ARG A 96 -14.39 7.64 -2.48
N GLY A 97 -15.11 8.50 -3.18
CA GLY A 97 -16.18 9.35 -2.63
C GLY A 97 -17.51 8.87 -3.21
N TYR A 98 -18.61 9.15 -2.52
CA TYR A 98 -19.95 8.91 -3.06
C TYR A 98 -20.52 10.22 -3.61
N GLU A 99 -21.31 10.12 -4.67
CA GLU A 99 -22.03 11.29 -5.20
C GLU A 99 -22.94 11.87 -4.10
N GLY A 100 -22.84 13.18 -3.86
CA GLY A 100 -23.53 13.86 -2.76
C GLY A 100 -22.82 13.81 -1.40
N VAL A 101 -21.72 13.06 -1.26
CA VAL A 101 -20.87 13.07 -0.07
C VAL A 101 -19.57 13.81 -0.39
N ARG A 102 -19.31 14.92 0.32
CA ARG A 102 -18.10 15.72 0.13
C ARG A 102 -16.84 14.94 0.53
N ASP A 103 -16.97 14.02 1.47
CA ASP A 103 -15.84 13.39 2.14
C ASP A 103 -15.35 12.14 1.43
N LEU A 104 -14.06 11.86 1.55
CA LEU A 104 -13.46 10.59 1.18
C LEU A 104 -14.12 9.49 2.01
N THR A 105 -14.76 8.53 1.36
CA THR A 105 -15.55 7.53 2.08
C THR A 105 -14.82 6.21 2.25
N LYS A 106 -13.89 5.89 1.35
CA LYS A 106 -13.08 4.67 1.38
C LYS A 106 -11.70 4.90 0.80
N ILE A 107 -10.70 4.30 1.44
CA ILE A 107 -9.39 4.01 0.86
C ILE A 107 -9.25 2.49 0.84
N GLU A 108 -8.93 1.94 -0.33
CA GLU A 108 -8.71 0.51 -0.52
C GLU A 108 -7.30 0.29 -1.03
N LEU A 109 -6.54 -0.53 -0.32
CA LEU A 109 -5.22 -1.00 -0.69
C LEU A 109 -5.37 -2.45 -1.11
N THR A 110 -4.82 -2.81 -2.25
CA THR A 110 -4.84 -4.18 -2.76
C THR A 110 -3.50 -4.47 -3.41
N THR A 111 -3.03 -5.69 -3.30
CA THR A 111 -1.86 -6.17 -4.04
C THR A 111 -2.26 -7.36 -4.91
N TYR A 112 -1.50 -7.59 -5.96
CA TYR A 112 -1.66 -8.71 -6.87
C TYR A 112 -0.48 -9.68 -6.73
N ASP A 113 -0.66 -10.90 -7.23
CA ASP A 113 0.34 -11.97 -7.18
C ASP A 113 0.75 -12.40 -5.76
N LYS A 114 2.07 -12.51 -5.50
CA LYS A 114 2.64 -12.97 -4.21
C LYS A 114 2.91 -11.82 -3.23
N GLY A 115 2.56 -10.59 -3.60
CA GLY A 115 2.69 -9.43 -2.72
C GLY A 115 1.72 -9.51 -1.55
N TYR A 116 2.04 -8.81 -0.46
CA TYR A 116 1.13 -8.55 0.64
C TYR A 116 1.32 -7.12 1.12
N ILE A 117 0.28 -6.54 1.72
CA ILE A 117 0.33 -5.17 2.24
C ILE A 117 1.01 -5.18 3.62
N ILE A 118 0.57 -6.13 4.46
CA ILE A 118 1.01 -6.34 5.83
C ILE A 118 0.61 -7.75 6.26
N THR A 119 1.14 -8.24 7.37
CA THR A 119 0.69 -9.50 7.96
C THR A 119 -0.41 -9.29 9.00
N LEU A 120 -1.14 -10.37 9.27
CA LEU A 120 -2.14 -10.39 10.35
C LEU A 120 -1.50 -10.17 11.72
N GLY A 121 -0.32 -10.73 11.99
CA GLY A 121 0.42 -10.52 13.23
C GLY A 121 0.75 -9.05 13.46
N GLN A 122 1.25 -8.36 12.44
CA GLN A 122 1.57 -6.94 12.52
C GLN A 122 0.32 -6.08 12.85
N MET A 123 -0.85 -6.40 12.29
CA MET A 123 -2.11 -5.75 12.66
C MET A 123 -2.45 -5.97 14.14
N LEU A 124 -2.38 -7.22 14.60
CA LEU A 124 -2.71 -7.58 15.99
C LEU A 124 -1.73 -6.94 16.99
N ASP A 125 -0.43 -6.92 16.67
CA ASP A 125 0.63 -6.29 17.47
C ASP A 125 0.47 -4.76 17.53
N ALA A 126 -0.07 -4.15 16.48
CA ALA A 126 -0.44 -2.74 16.45
C ALA A 126 -1.71 -2.42 17.28
N GLY A 127 -2.32 -3.43 17.92
CA GLY A 127 -3.48 -3.29 18.80
C GLY A 127 -4.83 -3.45 18.11
N TYR A 128 -4.87 -3.74 16.80
CA TYR A 128 -6.12 -3.98 16.10
C TYR A 128 -6.75 -5.30 16.54
N GLN A 129 -7.94 -5.23 17.13
CA GLN A 129 -8.66 -6.43 17.56
C GLN A 129 -9.67 -6.87 16.49
N PRO A 130 -9.66 -8.15 16.06
CA PRO A 130 -10.70 -8.70 15.20
C PRO A 130 -12.04 -8.69 15.92
N MET A 131 -13.01 -7.98 15.36
CA MET A 131 -14.38 -7.89 15.89
C MET A 131 -15.30 -8.90 15.22
N ARG A 132 -15.19 -9.03 13.89
CA ARG A 132 -16.03 -9.91 13.07
C ARG A 132 -15.17 -10.56 12.02
N MET A 133 -15.58 -11.74 11.59
CA MET A 133 -14.91 -12.45 10.51
C MET A 133 -15.95 -13.03 9.57
N TYR A 134 -15.71 -12.92 8.27
CA TYR A 134 -16.57 -13.51 7.26
C TYR A 134 -15.80 -14.53 6.43
N ARG A 135 -16.48 -15.65 6.17
CA ARG A 135 -15.99 -16.68 5.27
C ARG A 135 -16.39 -16.33 3.83
N GLY A 136 -15.40 -16.24 2.97
CA GLY A 136 -15.56 -16.08 1.53
C GLY A 136 -15.97 -17.37 0.84
N ARG A 137 -16.41 -17.25 -0.41
CA ARG A 137 -16.45 -18.38 -1.34
C ARG A 137 -15.04 -18.96 -1.50
N ARG A 138 -14.92 -20.29 -1.55
CA ARG A 138 -13.62 -20.94 -1.74
C ARG A 138 -12.98 -20.46 -3.04
N VAL A 139 -11.69 -20.13 -2.98
CA VAL A 139 -10.88 -19.79 -4.16
C VAL A 139 -9.94 -20.97 -4.39
N GLY A 140 -10.23 -21.80 -5.40
CA GLY A 140 -9.48 -23.04 -5.63
C GLY A 140 -9.76 -24.14 -4.60
N SER A 141 -8.91 -25.16 -4.57
CA SER A 141 -9.13 -26.37 -3.76
C SER A 141 -8.58 -26.27 -2.33
N THR A 142 -7.56 -25.46 -2.08
CA THR A 142 -6.86 -25.40 -0.78
C THR A 142 -6.96 -24.04 -0.08
N ILE A 143 -7.19 -22.95 -0.83
CA ILE A 143 -7.16 -21.59 -0.28
C ILE A 143 -8.55 -21.20 0.23
N ALA A 144 -8.59 -20.80 1.50
CA ALA A 144 -9.76 -20.22 2.14
C ALA A 144 -9.62 -18.70 2.22
N LYS A 145 -10.57 -17.99 1.63
CA LYS A 145 -10.63 -16.52 1.67
C LYS A 145 -11.44 -16.08 2.89
N PHE A 146 -10.92 -15.13 3.65
CA PHE A 146 -11.62 -14.55 4.79
C PHE A 146 -11.55 -13.02 4.77
N LEU A 147 -12.61 -12.40 5.26
CA LEU A 147 -12.66 -10.97 5.58
C LEU A 147 -12.62 -10.84 7.09
N ILE A 148 -11.78 -9.97 7.61
CA ILE A 148 -11.70 -9.65 9.03
C ILE A 148 -12.08 -8.18 9.19
N VAL A 149 -13.00 -7.89 10.10
CA VAL A 149 -13.36 -6.53 10.50
C VAL A 149 -12.61 -6.23 11.79
N PHE A 150 -11.78 -5.20 11.76
CA PHE A 150 -11.01 -4.74 12.91
C PHE A 150 -11.60 -3.49 13.53
N ASP A 151 -11.16 -3.24 14.77
CA ASP A 151 -11.43 -2.04 15.56
C ASP A 151 -12.89 -1.91 16.01
N GLY A 152 -13.11 -1.31 17.19
CA GLY A 152 -14.43 -1.18 17.81
C GLY A 152 -15.43 -0.40 16.94
N GLU A 153 -14.92 0.51 16.11
CA GLU A 153 -15.74 1.28 15.16
C GLU A 153 -16.03 0.52 13.85
N GLN A 154 -15.40 -0.64 13.63
CA GLN A 154 -15.54 -1.49 12.43
C GLN A 154 -15.21 -0.76 11.11
N ARG A 155 -14.21 0.13 11.13
CA ARG A 155 -13.82 0.94 9.98
C ARG A 155 -12.70 0.34 9.15
N ILE A 156 -12.08 -0.73 9.63
CA ILE A 156 -10.97 -1.39 8.96
C ILE A 156 -11.40 -2.81 8.59
N LEU A 157 -11.31 -3.13 7.30
CA LEU A 157 -11.57 -4.45 6.76
C LEU A 157 -10.27 -4.99 6.16
N ALA A 158 -9.91 -6.23 6.45
CA ALA A 158 -8.79 -6.90 5.81
C ALA A 158 -9.22 -8.21 5.16
N VAL A 159 -8.70 -8.48 3.98
CA VAL A 159 -8.88 -9.75 3.27
C VAL A 159 -7.59 -10.55 3.37
N ILE A 160 -7.73 -11.80 3.80
CA ILE A 160 -6.66 -12.79 3.79
C ILE A 160 -7.02 -13.97 2.90
N ASN A 161 -6.00 -14.54 2.27
CA ASN A 161 -6.06 -15.84 1.59
C ASN A 161 -5.21 -16.82 2.40
N ALA A 162 -5.86 -17.72 3.13
CA ALA A 162 -5.20 -18.67 4.00
C ALA A 162 -5.08 -20.04 3.32
N ASP A 163 -3.85 -20.53 3.15
CA ASP A 163 -3.57 -21.87 2.63
C ASP A 163 -3.33 -22.83 3.81
N GLY A 164 -4.37 -23.57 4.19
CA GLY A 164 -4.33 -24.54 5.29
C GLY A 164 -4.30 -23.98 6.72
N TYR A 165 -3.72 -22.79 6.95
CA TYR A 165 -3.59 -22.19 8.30
C TYR A 165 -3.73 -20.66 8.29
N ILE A 166 -4.18 -20.10 9.43
CA ILE A 166 -4.13 -18.68 9.77
C ILE A 166 -3.15 -18.51 10.93
N ALA A 167 -2.08 -17.76 10.70
CA ALA A 167 -0.96 -17.51 11.60
C ALA A 167 -0.60 -16.01 11.62
N ASP A 168 0.41 -15.66 12.39
CA ASP A 168 0.97 -14.31 12.51
C ASP A 168 1.56 -13.79 11.19
N ASP A 169 2.18 -14.66 10.41
CA ASP A 169 2.73 -14.36 9.08
C ASP A 169 1.68 -14.34 7.96
N THR A 170 0.39 -14.58 8.26
CA THR A 170 -0.64 -14.65 7.22
C THR A 170 -0.78 -13.32 6.49
N PRO A 171 -0.62 -13.30 5.15
CA PRO A 171 -0.60 -12.08 4.37
C PRO A 171 -2.00 -11.47 4.24
N ILE A 172 -2.09 -10.17 4.47
CA ILE A 172 -3.24 -9.35 4.10
C ILE A 172 -3.02 -8.84 2.68
N ILE A 173 -3.92 -9.27 1.78
CA ILE A 173 -3.85 -8.97 0.34
C ILE A 173 -4.73 -7.79 -0.07
N SER A 174 -5.69 -7.44 0.78
CA SER A 174 -6.49 -6.23 0.63
C SER A 174 -6.84 -5.66 1.99
N LEU A 175 -6.74 -4.34 2.11
CA LEU A 175 -6.96 -3.60 3.34
C LEU A 175 -7.78 -2.37 3.00
N VAL A 176 -8.90 -2.21 3.70
CA VAL A 176 -9.88 -1.17 3.40
C VAL A 176 -10.14 -0.34 4.65
N MET A 177 -9.99 0.97 4.51
CA MET A 177 -10.34 1.96 5.52
C MET A 177 -11.59 2.70 5.10
N LEU A 178 -12.50 2.91 6.05
CA LEU A 178 -13.84 3.42 5.79
C LEU A 178 -14.18 4.59 6.70
N SER A 179 -14.88 5.57 6.13
CA SER A 179 -15.66 6.55 6.91
C SER A 179 -16.88 5.88 7.54
N ASN A 180 -17.62 6.58 8.41
CA ASN A 180 -18.91 6.07 8.92
C ASN A 180 -19.91 5.76 7.80
N THR A 181 -20.02 6.64 6.82
CA THR A 181 -20.88 6.45 5.64
C THR A 181 -20.41 5.25 4.82
N GLY A 182 -19.10 5.19 4.55
CA GLY A 182 -18.48 4.09 3.82
C GLY A 182 -18.66 2.74 4.50
N ARG A 183 -18.60 2.70 5.84
CA ARG A 183 -18.80 1.49 6.65
C ARG A 183 -20.17 0.88 6.42
N ASN A 184 -21.23 1.68 6.56
CA ASN A 184 -22.60 1.16 6.45
C ASN A 184 -22.86 0.55 5.06
N ILE A 185 -22.32 1.19 4.01
CA ILE A 185 -22.43 0.70 2.63
C ILE A 185 -21.57 -0.55 2.43
N ALA A 186 -20.30 -0.52 2.85
CA ALA A 186 -19.39 -1.64 2.68
C ALA A 186 -19.91 -2.89 3.38
N LEU A 187 -20.42 -2.78 4.61
CA LEU A 187 -20.99 -3.90 5.36
C LEU A 187 -22.23 -4.48 4.67
N ALA A 188 -23.05 -3.65 4.00
CA ALA A 188 -24.17 -4.13 3.19
C ALA A 188 -23.71 -4.86 1.91
N ASP A 189 -22.54 -4.48 1.38
CA ASP A 189 -21.98 -5.02 0.13
C ASP A 189 -21.08 -6.25 0.33
N ILE A 190 -20.75 -6.62 1.57
CA ILE A 190 -19.87 -7.77 1.89
C ILE A 190 -20.34 -9.04 1.18
N GLN A 191 -21.64 -9.33 1.24
CA GLN A 191 -22.21 -10.54 0.64
C GLN A 191 -22.41 -10.42 -0.87
N THR A 192 -22.98 -9.30 -1.32
CA THR A 192 -23.45 -9.11 -2.71
C THR A 192 -22.33 -8.71 -3.66
N GLY A 193 -21.41 -7.85 -3.19
CA GLY A 193 -20.33 -7.31 -4.00
C GLY A 193 -18.99 -8.02 -3.80
N TRP A 194 -18.69 -8.47 -2.57
CA TRP A 194 -17.34 -8.93 -2.22
C TRP A 194 -17.22 -10.46 -2.09
N GLY A 195 -18.35 -11.18 -2.11
CA GLY A 195 -18.40 -12.64 -2.14
C GLY A 195 -18.09 -13.30 -0.79
N PHE A 196 -18.43 -12.63 0.32
CA PHE A 196 -18.30 -13.14 1.68
C PHE A 196 -19.67 -13.50 2.24
N ASP A 197 -20.00 -14.80 2.22
CA ASP A 197 -21.37 -15.24 2.40
C ASP A 197 -21.80 -15.33 3.87
N TYR A 198 -20.87 -15.64 4.80
CA TYR A 198 -21.22 -16.00 6.18
C TYR A 198 -20.33 -15.34 7.22
N GLU A 199 -20.94 -14.72 8.23
CA GLU A 199 -20.23 -14.30 9.44
C GLU A 199 -19.92 -15.50 10.35
N ILE A 200 -18.70 -15.53 10.88
CA ILE A 200 -18.17 -16.54 11.79
C ILE A 200 -17.40 -15.84 12.92
N PHE A 201 -17.11 -16.55 14.00
CA PHE A 201 -16.29 -16.00 15.07
C PHE A 201 -14.80 -15.99 14.68
N TRP A 202 -14.08 -14.96 15.12
CA TRP A 202 -12.63 -15.04 15.21
C TRP A 202 -12.25 -16.12 16.24
N GLN A 203 -11.34 -17.02 15.88
CA GLN A 203 -10.97 -18.16 16.73
C GLN A 203 -9.46 -18.21 17.04
N GLY A 204 -8.75 -17.09 16.85
CA GLY A 204 -7.28 -17.03 16.97
C GLY A 204 -6.53 -17.77 15.86
N TYR A 205 -5.21 -17.86 15.96
CA TYR A 205 -4.44 -18.64 14.99
C TYR A 205 -4.86 -20.12 15.01
N GLY A 206 -4.85 -20.75 13.84
CA GLY A 206 -5.41 -22.08 13.69
C GLY A 206 -5.56 -22.54 12.24
N SER A 207 -5.85 -23.83 12.06
CA SER A 207 -6.13 -24.38 10.74
C SER A 207 -7.34 -23.72 10.09
N THR A 208 -7.32 -23.55 8.76
CA THR A 208 -8.48 -23.05 8.02
C THR A 208 -9.69 -23.95 8.19
N ARG A 209 -9.50 -25.26 8.39
CA ARG A 209 -10.58 -26.22 8.68
C ARG A 209 -11.39 -25.82 9.92
N LYS A 210 -10.74 -25.30 10.96
CA LYS A 210 -11.41 -24.79 12.18
C LYS A 210 -12.42 -23.70 11.83
N TYR A 211 -12.01 -22.75 10.99
CA TYR A 211 -12.83 -21.64 10.52
C TYR A 211 -13.92 -22.07 9.54
N LEU A 212 -13.59 -22.97 8.61
CA LEU A 212 -14.54 -23.51 7.65
C LEU A 212 -15.64 -24.33 8.33
N ASN A 213 -15.38 -24.91 9.50
CA ASN A 213 -16.35 -25.65 10.30
C ASN A 213 -16.99 -24.80 11.41
N SER A 214 -16.66 -23.51 11.50
CA SER A 214 -17.25 -22.61 12.50
C SER A 214 -18.76 -22.51 12.30
N PRO A 215 -19.54 -22.44 13.39
CA PRO A 215 -20.94 -22.04 13.32
C PRO A 215 -21.07 -20.69 12.62
N ILE A 216 -22.09 -20.57 11.77
CA ILE A 216 -22.48 -19.31 11.13
C ILE A 216 -23.21 -18.47 12.18
N GLN A 217 -22.82 -17.21 12.33
CA GLN A 217 -23.55 -16.24 13.11
C GLN A 217 -24.74 -15.74 12.29
N SER A 218 -25.95 -15.84 12.84
CA SER A 218 -27.12 -15.18 12.25
C SER A 218 -26.91 -13.67 12.36
N LEU A 219 -26.94 -12.98 11.23
CA LEU A 219 -26.97 -11.52 11.19
C LEU A 219 -28.26 -11.06 11.88
N SER A 220 -28.15 -10.59 13.13
CA SER A 220 -29.25 -9.95 13.88
C SER A 220 -29.41 -8.50 13.46
#